data_AF-A0A382CA10-F1
#
_entry.id   AF-A0A382CA10-F1
#
_cell.length_a   1.000
_cell.length_b   1.000
_cell.length_c   1.000
_cell.angle_alpha   90.00
_cell.angle_beta   90.00
_cell.angle_gamma   90.00
#
_symmetry.space_group_name_H-M   'P 1'
#
loop_
_entity.id
_entity.type
_entity.pdbx_description
1 polymer ?
#
loop_
_entity_poly.entity_id
_entity_poly.type
_entity_poly.pdbx_seq_one_letter_code
_entity_poly.pdbx_strand_id
1 'polypeptide(L)'
;MSMIQDCVKQVKPRTENYIPPVEKIQNFLSEAFGLADIWKRDNHKNFIDKLVAGELLNVDGITKFPKLSAGDELVKLLKSLKDEPETKTPDHTKLNSLLKTKLGIRGLNSIAKAENNFSGPSSGNPKGEDWEALAVCGIRAHQGKPYNSGPEWERVGKFWGDYSLPAIELGKNFASEFGIDDMEQWGAKGGLSTTDRWKPAKNKTPKTDLKSGKYKISLKKFGGSQLMSGGPEESISTLDAAMVTYCEDKRSKDKVHAVMTNIQNKMGSMSEKGTIGALEKRMADAEKTGKKLSPKDAQSAVELSLGNLNAAAITKDLENLFKDKAMKAHFCWEAATGQVKFGKNHPAAANELIVFKETGTLANRMTLDSPLGAGMKLATANNFYVSFKTGGGGSKPYLALRSSKAKVDKASLQTSSYIPTFNEILAEELHRENLLTEATEHLLQLDEFALWNTIKKKAKGAASKVLDASKKIYGAVMKRLKQAFDAIKRLAGRMLNGLLNFFGIKVSNVKVKGGGSYPLL
;
A
#
# COMPACT_ATOMS: atom_id res chain seq x y z
N MET A 1 -16.38 -6.27 -58.69
CA MET A 1 -15.09 -5.57 -58.88
C MET A 1 -15.36 -4.09 -58.70
N SER A 2 -14.67 -3.30 -57.91
CA SER A 2 -13.56 -3.45 -56.97
C SER A 2 -13.63 -2.18 -56.12
N MET A 3 -13.52 -2.26 -54.79
CA MET A 3 -12.27 -1.94 -54.11
C MET A 3 -11.59 -0.69 -54.66
N ILE A 4 -11.69 0.41 -53.91
CA ILE A 4 -10.57 0.96 -53.11
C ILE A 4 -9.62 1.77 -53.99
N GLN A 5 -9.76 3.09 -53.92
CA GLN A 5 -8.69 4.05 -53.64
C GLN A 5 -9.30 5.45 -53.74
N ASP A 6 -9.49 6.15 -52.63
CA ASP A 6 -8.43 6.80 -51.85
C ASP A 6 -7.81 7.99 -52.58
N CYS A 7 -7.70 9.09 -51.83
CA CYS A 7 -7.24 10.45 -52.19
C CYS A 7 -8.41 11.34 -52.62
N VAL A 8 -9.02 12.18 -51.77
CA VAL A 8 -8.37 13.25 -51.01
C VAL A 8 -9.24 13.62 -49.79
N LYS A 9 -8.66 13.50 -48.59
CA LYS A 9 -9.21 14.13 -47.37
C LYS A 9 -8.90 15.63 -47.43
N GLN A 10 -9.93 16.47 -47.53
CA GLN A 10 -9.81 17.90 -47.23
C GLN A 10 -9.59 18.09 -45.73
N VAL A 11 -8.47 18.71 -45.41
CA VAL A 11 -7.97 19.03 -44.07
C VAL A 11 -8.89 20.07 -43.43
N LYS A 12 -9.52 19.75 -42.30
CA LYS A 12 -10.17 20.75 -41.42
C LYS A 12 -9.11 21.39 -40.49
N PRO A 13 -9.33 22.65 -40.04
CA PRO A 13 -8.30 23.48 -39.43
C PRO A 13 -7.75 22.89 -38.13
N ARG A 14 -6.46 23.12 -37.87
CA ARG A 14 -5.78 22.88 -36.59
C ARG A 14 -6.61 23.50 -35.46
N THR A 15 -7.18 22.67 -34.60
CA THR A 15 -7.43 23.05 -33.21
C THR A 15 -6.07 23.22 -32.55
N GLU A 16 -5.62 24.47 -32.47
CA GLU A 16 -4.57 24.82 -31.52
C GLU A 16 -5.11 24.49 -30.12
N ASN A 17 -4.42 23.58 -29.43
CA ASN A 17 -4.66 23.31 -28.02
C ASN A 17 -4.30 24.57 -27.22
N TYR A 18 -5.23 25.52 -27.16
CA TYR A 18 -5.16 26.64 -26.24
C TYR A 18 -5.43 26.10 -24.84
N ILE A 19 -4.34 25.85 -24.12
CA ILE A 19 -4.35 25.54 -22.69
C ILE A 19 -4.40 26.89 -21.94
N PRO A 20 -5.40 27.15 -21.10
CA PRO A 20 -5.46 28.37 -20.30
C PRO A 20 -4.17 28.54 -19.48
N PRO A 21 -3.65 29.77 -19.29
CA PRO A 21 -2.45 30.02 -18.49
C PRO A 21 -2.51 29.41 -17.08
N VAL A 22 -3.71 29.26 -16.52
CA VAL A 22 -3.96 28.63 -15.21
C VAL A 22 -3.60 27.14 -15.21
N GLU A 23 -3.85 26.39 -16.29
CA GLU A 23 -3.43 24.98 -16.40
C GLU A 23 -1.92 24.83 -16.67
N LYS A 24 -1.30 25.79 -17.36
CA LYS A 24 0.18 25.85 -17.43
C LYS A 24 0.77 26.08 -16.03
N ILE A 25 0.21 26.99 -15.23
CA ILE A 25 0.62 27.24 -13.84
C ILE A 25 0.35 26.03 -12.94
N GLN A 26 -0.70 25.24 -13.21
CA GLN A 26 -0.98 24.00 -12.47
C GLN A 26 -0.01 22.85 -12.80
N ASN A 27 0.56 22.80 -14.02
CA ASN A 27 1.68 21.91 -14.34
C ASN A 27 3.02 22.44 -13.78
N PHE A 28 3.16 23.75 -13.55
CA PHE A 28 4.28 24.35 -12.80
C PHE A 28 4.18 24.18 -11.29
N LEU A 29 3.02 23.78 -10.74
CA LEU A 29 2.94 23.03 -9.48
C LEU A 29 3.46 21.59 -9.67
N SER A 30 4.60 21.51 -10.34
CA SER A 30 5.46 20.36 -10.53
C SER A 30 5.80 19.76 -9.17
N GLU A 31 6.00 18.45 -9.14
CA GLU A 31 6.51 17.72 -7.97
C GLU A 31 7.64 18.52 -7.31
N ALA A 32 7.36 19.15 -6.18
CA ALA A 32 8.35 19.94 -5.47
C ALA A 32 9.62 19.10 -5.26
N PHE A 33 10.79 19.66 -5.56
CA PHE A 33 12.06 18.96 -5.39
C PHE A 33 12.19 18.52 -3.92
N GLY A 34 12.23 17.22 -3.71
CA GLY A 34 12.32 16.58 -2.40
C GLY A 34 13.73 16.07 -2.12
N LEU A 35 14.01 15.71 -0.86
CA LEU A 35 15.31 15.17 -0.45
C LEU A 35 15.69 13.92 -1.24
N ALA A 36 14.73 13.00 -1.38
CA ALA A 36 14.89 11.78 -2.17
C ALA A 36 15.28 12.06 -3.63
N ASP A 37 14.88 13.20 -4.21
CA ASP A 37 15.21 13.51 -5.61
C ASP A 37 16.72 13.72 -5.82
N ILE A 38 17.49 14.05 -4.77
CA ILE A 38 18.95 14.13 -4.85
C ILE A 38 19.55 12.77 -5.19
N TRP A 39 19.01 11.66 -4.67
CA TRP A 39 19.58 10.30 -4.86
C TRP A 39 18.92 9.49 -5.98
N LYS A 40 18.06 10.10 -6.80
CA LYS A 40 17.45 9.39 -7.93
C LYS A 40 18.38 9.40 -9.14
N ARG A 41 18.62 8.23 -9.73
CA ARG A 41 19.40 8.09 -10.99
C ARG A 41 20.75 8.81 -10.87
N ASP A 42 21.02 9.75 -11.77
CA ASP A 42 22.27 10.52 -11.82
C ASP A 42 22.16 11.86 -11.09
N ASN A 43 21.01 12.16 -10.47
CA ASN A 43 20.77 13.44 -9.81
C ASN A 43 21.79 13.71 -8.73
N HIS A 44 22.33 12.70 -8.06
CA HIS A 44 23.25 12.92 -6.94
C HIS A 44 24.56 13.54 -7.43
N LYS A 45 25.11 12.95 -8.50
CA LYS A 45 26.28 13.48 -9.19
C LYS A 45 25.98 14.85 -9.78
N ASN A 46 24.87 14.99 -10.51
CA ASN A 46 24.50 16.25 -11.17
C ASN A 46 24.27 17.38 -10.17
N PHE A 47 23.69 17.08 -9.00
CA PHE A 47 23.48 18.03 -7.91
C PHE A 47 24.80 18.53 -7.33
N ILE A 48 25.74 17.61 -7.04
CA ILE A 48 27.08 17.97 -6.57
C ILE A 48 27.83 18.80 -7.62
N ASP A 49 27.82 18.37 -8.88
CA ASP A 49 28.53 19.03 -9.97
C ASP A 49 28.00 20.45 -10.18
N LYS A 50 26.66 20.64 -10.17
CA LYS A 50 26.03 21.97 -10.25
C LYS A 50 26.32 22.86 -9.03
N LEU A 51 26.36 22.30 -7.83
CA LEU A 51 26.75 23.05 -6.62
C LEU A 51 28.19 23.57 -6.71
N VAL A 52 29.11 22.72 -7.19
CA VAL A 52 30.52 23.08 -7.32
C VAL A 52 30.77 24.04 -8.48
N ALA A 53 29.99 23.92 -9.57
CA ALA A 53 30.04 24.84 -10.70
C ALA A 53 29.38 26.20 -10.40
N GLY A 54 28.47 26.27 -9.42
CA GLY A 54 27.64 27.46 -9.18
C GLY A 54 26.52 27.58 -10.21
N GLU A 55 25.97 26.45 -10.65
CA GLU A 55 24.94 26.36 -11.70
C GLU A 55 23.61 25.78 -11.18
N LEU A 56 23.50 25.52 -9.88
CA LEU A 56 22.26 25.06 -9.28
C LEU A 56 21.24 26.20 -9.27
N LEU A 57 20.10 26.00 -9.90
CA LEU A 57 19.04 26.99 -10.05
C LEU A 57 17.98 26.89 -8.94
N ASN A 58 17.50 28.05 -8.50
CA ASN A 58 16.36 28.22 -7.60
C ASN A 58 15.05 27.96 -8.36
N VAL A 59 13.93 27.84 -7.65
CA VAL A 59 12.58 27.53 -8.15
C VAL A 59 12.07 28.49 -9.22
N ASP A 60 12.65 29.70 -9.34
CA ASP A 60 12.36 30.63 -10.42
C ASP A 60 13.01 30.26 -11.76
N GLY A 61 13.89 29.24 -11.77
CA GLY A 61 14.61 28.76 -12.95
C GLY A 61 15.72 29.68 -13.45
N ILE A 62 16.00 30.78 -12.76
CA ILE A 62 16.91 31.84 -13.21
C ILE A 62 17.98 32.12 -12.16
N THR A 63 17.58 32.26 -10.90
CA THR A 63 18.49 32.62 -9.81
C THR A 63 19.37 31.43 -9.46
N LYS A 64 20.68 31.64 -9.39
CA LYS A 64 21.66 30.62 -9.01
C LYS A 64 21.90 30.62 -7.51
N PHE A 65 22.05 29.43 -6.92
CA PHE A 65 22.54 29.26 -5.56
C PHE A 65 24.04 29.60 -5.47
N PRO A 66 24.55 29.92 -4.26
CA PRO A 66 25.97 30.16 -4.05
C PRO A 66 26.82 28.98 -4.53
N LYS A 67 27.88 29.29 -5.28
CA LYS A 67 28.91 28.31 -5.64
C LYS A 67 29.60 27.80 -4.38
N LEU A 68 29.69 26.49 -4.22
CA LEU A 68 30.41 25.86 -3.12
C LEU A 68 31.74 25.28 -3.60
N SER A 69 32.79 25.39 -2.79
CA SER A 69 34.07 24.74 -3.13
C SER A 69 33.94 23.21 -3.01
N ALA A 70 34.77 22.47 -3.74
CA ALA A 70 34.84 21.01 -3.62
C ALA A 70 35.20 20.54 -2.18
N GLY A 71 35.81 21.42 -1.38
CA GLY A 71 36.17 21.19 0.01
C GLY A 71 35.12 21.61 1.04
N ASP A 72 34.01 22.22 0.61
CA ASP A 72 32.92 22.65 1.50
C ASP A 72 32.30 21.45 2.21
N GLU A 73 31.86 21.66 3.45
CA GLU A 73 31.32 20.61 4.31
C GLU A 73 30.08 19.94 3.72
N LEU A 74 29.19 20.69 3.06
CA LEU A 74 28.01 20.12 2.40
C LEU A 74 28.44 19.22 1.24
N VAL A 75 29.38 19.68 0.41
CA VAL A 75 29.88 18.93 -0.75
C VAL A 75 30.61 17.66 -0.29
N LYS A 76 31.42 17.72 0.76
CA LYS A 76 32.09 16.56 1.36
C LYS A 76 31.08 15.55 1.91
N LEU A 77 30.06 16.02 2.63
CA LEU A 77 29.02 15.15 3.18
C LEU A 77 28.24 14.45 2.06
N LEU A 78 27.77 15.18 1.04
CA LEU A 78 27.07 14.60 -0.11
C LEU A 78 27.93 13.52 -0.80
N LYS A 79 29.20 13.82 -1.09
CA LYS A 79 30.12 12.82 -1.69
C LYS A 79 30.33 11.57 -0.83
N SER A 80 30.24 11.67 0.49
CA SER A 80 30.35 10.52 1.39
C SER A 80 29.07 9.66 1.47
N LEU A 81 27.91 10.25 1.13
CA LEU A 81 26.60 9.61 1.24
C LEU A 81 26.21 8.91 -0.06
N LYS A 82 26.38 7.59 -0.13
CA LYS A 82 25.94 6.81 -1.30
C LYS A 82 24.42 6.86 -1.53
N ASP A 83 23.65 6.96 -0.46
CA ASP A 83 22.18 6.98 -0.47
C ASP A 83 21.61 8.12 0.35
N GLU A 84 20.31 8.38 0.18
CA GLU A 84 19.55 9.23 1.08
C GLU A 84 19.71 8.72 2.53
N PRO A 85 20.18 9.55 3.46
CA PRO A 85 20.35 9.15 4.85
C PRO A 85 18.97 8.93 5.50
N GLU A 86 18.84 7.87 6.29
CA GLU A 86 17.58 7.55 6.95
C GLU A 86 17.13 8.70 7.86
N THR A 87 15.81 8.96 7.90
CA THR A 87 15.25 10.04 8.69
C THR A 87 15.68 9.94 10.16
N LYS A 88 16.03 11.07 10.77
CA LYS A 88 16.46 11.20 12.19
C LYS A 88 17.83 10.61 12.52
N THR A 89 18.63 10.20 11.52
CA THR A 89 20.05 9.91 11.73
C THR A 89 20.87 11.20 11.90
N PRO A 90 22.08 11.12 12.50
CA PRO A 90 23.02 12.25 12.54
C PRO A 90 23.30 12.82 11.14
N ASP A 91 23.50 11.96 10.14
CA ASP A 91 23.75 12.37 8.76
C ASP A 91 22.55 13.08 8.15
N HIS A 92 21.33 12.57 8.35
CA HIS A 92 20.11 13.24 7.89
C HIS A 92 19.93 14.62 8.54
N THR A 93 20.24 14.73 9.84
CA THR A 93 20.15 16.01 10.57
C THR A 93 21.20 17.00 10.09
N LYS A 94 22.45 16.53 9.95
CA LYS A 94 23.59 17.32 9.48
C LYS A 94 23.37 17.82 8.05
N LEU A 95 22.94 16.93 7.15
CA LEU A 95 22.64 17.24 5.76
C LEU A 95 21.56 18.32 5.65
N ASN A 96 20.44 18.16 6.35
CA ASN A 96 19.37 19.17 6.33
C ASN A 96 19.83 20.52 6.89
N SER A 97 20.68 20.52 7.91
CA SER A 97 21.25 21.75 8.48
C SER A 97 22.20 22.44 7.48
N LEU A 98 23.08 21.67 6.83
CA LEU A 98 24.01 22.18 5.83
C LEU A 98 23.30 22.69 4.57
N LEU A 99 22.27 21.99 4.08
CA LEU A 99 21.46 22.47 2.96
C LEU A 99 20.85 23.84 3.26
N LYS A 100 20.27 24.01 4.46
CA LYS A 100 19.67 25.30 4.88
C LYS A 100 20.72 26.40 5.03
N THR A 101 21.83 26.11 5.71
CA THR A 101 22.84 27.11 6.07
C THR A 101 23.72 27.50 4.88
N LYS A 102 24.10 26.54 4.03
CA LYS A 102 25.00 26.78 2.88
C LYS A 102 24.26 27.30 1.64
N LEU A 103 23.01 26.89 1.43
CA LEU A 103 22.22 27.33 0.27
C LEU A 103 21.21 28.43 0.62
N GLY A 104 21.03 28.76 1.90
CA GLY A 104 20.06 29.77 2.34
C GLY A 104 18.59 29.37 2.14
N ILE A 105 18.32 28.07 1.92
CA ILE A 105 16.97 27.58 1.62
C ILE A 105 16.16 27.29 2.89
N ARG A 106 14.86 27.59 2.87
CA ARG A 106 13.92 27.16 3.93
C ARG A 106 13.42 25.73 3.73
N GLY A 107 13.42 25.26 2.48
CA GLY A 107 13.04 23.91 2.07
C GLY A 107 13.58 23.58 0.68
N LEU A 108 13.65 22.30 0.35
CA LEU A 108 14.15 21.83 -0.94
C LEU A 108 13.24 22.18 -2.12
N ASN A 109 11.99 22.53 -1.85
CA ASN A 109 11.05 23.08 -2.84
C ASN A 109 11.51 24.42 -3.45
N SER A 110 12.55 25.05 -2.89
CA SER A 110 13.23 26.20 -3.49
C SER A 110 14.20 25.81 -4.62
N ILE A 111 14.39 24.54 -4.96
CA ILE A 111 15.24 24.12 -6.08
C ILE A 111 14.36 23.82 -7.29
N ALA A 112 14.68 24.43 -8.43
CA ALA A 112 13.99 24.19 -9.69
C ALA A 112 14.25 22.77 -10.19
N LYS A 113 13.26 21.87 -10.07
CA LYS A 113 13.43 20.47 -10.44
C LYS A 113 13.67 20.29 -11.94
N ALA A 114 12.91 20.98 -12.78
CA ALA A 114 12.97 20.81 -14.23
C ALA A 114 14.20 21.48 -14.85
N GLU A 115 14.46 22.73 -14.48
CA GLU A 115 15.52 23.56 -15.03
C GLU A 115 16.92 23.06 -14.61
N ASN A 116 17.00 22.32 -13.50
CA ASN A 116 18.22 21.62 -13.10
C ASN A 116 18.33 20.18 -13.67
N ASN A 117 17.38 19.74 -14.51
CA ASN A 117 17.31 18.39 -15.05
C ASN A 117 17.17 17.28 -13.99
N PHE A 118 16.46 17.56 -12.90
CA PHE A 118 16.11 16.58 -11.85
C PHE A 118 14.68 16.03 -11.99
N SER A 119 13.95 16.46 -13.03
CA SER A 119 12.59 15.99 -13.33
C SER A 119 12.50 14.50 -13.59
N GLY A 120 11.28 13.96 -13.49
CA GLY A 120 10.98 12.58 -13.84
C GLY A 120 11.41 12.23 -15.28
N PRO A 121 11.79 10.98 -15.53
CA PRO A 121 12.29 10.57 -16.82
C PRO A 121 11.13 10.47 -17.83
N SER A 122 11.38 10.74 -19.11
CA SER A 122 10.38 10.56 -20.17
C SER A 122 9.90 9.11 -20.27
N SER A 123 10.69 8.14 -19.78
CA SER A 123 10.36 6.71 -19.74
C SER A 123 9.35 6.31 -18.65
N GLY A 124 9.08 7.19 -17.66
CA GLY A 124 8.36 6.83 -16.44
C GLY A 124 9.19 6.03 -15.43
N ASN A 125 8.59 5.67 -14.29
CA ASN A 125 9.29 4.95 -13.21
C ASN A 125 9.19 3.42 -13.39
N PRO A 126 10.30 2.66 -13.28
CA PRO A 126 10.28 1.20 -13.33
C PRO A 126 9.44 0.59 -12.19
N LYS A 127 8.64 -0.42 -12.52
CA LYS A 127 7.88 -1.25 -11.56
C LYS A 127 8.76 -2.39 -11.01
N GLY A 128 8.21 -3.21 -10.12
CA GLY A 128 8.93 -4.35 -9.52
C GLY A 128 9.57 -5.28 -10.55
N GLU A 129 8.77 -5.79 -11.49
CA GLU A 129 9.27 -6.64 -12.60
C GLU A 129 10.27 -5.92 -13.51
N ASP A 130 10.18 -4.60 -13.64
CA ASP A 130 11.14 -3.83 -14.44
C ASP A 130 12.48 -3.74 -13.69
N TRP A 131 12.48 -3.58 -12.37
CA TRP A 131 13.69 -3.61 -11.55
C TRP A 131 14.39 -4.97 -11.55
N GLU A 132 13.64 -6.06 -11.59
CA GLU A 132 14.20 -7.42 -11.76
C GLU A 132 14.96 -7.53 -13.09
N ALA A 133 14.34 -7.14 -14.20
CA ALA A 133 14.98 -7.15 -15.51
C ALA A 133 16.16 -6.17 -15.61
N LEU A 134 16.05 -4.98 -14.99
CA LEU A 134 17.17 -4.04 -14.88
C LEU A 134 18.35 -4.65 -14.12
N ALA A 135 18.11 -5.40 -13.03
CA ALA A 135 19.17 -6.08 -12.30
C ALA A 135 19.89 -7.12 -13.18
N VAL A 136 19.13 -7.92 -13.96
CA VAL A 136 19.68 -8.91 -14.91
C VAL A 136 20.53 -8.25 -15.99
N CYS A 137 20.01 -7.21 -16.67
CA CYS A 137 20.80 -6.46 -17.64
C CYS A 137 22.02 -5.79 -16.99
N GLY A 138 21.86 -5.26 -15.77
CA GLY A 138 22.89 -4.59 -15.00
C GLY A 138 24.07 -5.49 -14.63
N ILE A 139 23.81 -6.71 -14.15
CA ILE A 139 24.91 -7.65 -13.81
C ILE A 139 25.66 -8.08 -15.07
N ARG A 140 24.94 -8.33 -16.18
CA ARG A 140 25.57 -8.70 -17.46
C ARG A 140 26.43 -7.55 -17.98
N ALA A 141 25.93 -6.32 -17.96
CA ALA A 141 26.69 -5.13 -18.33
C ALA A 141 27.94 -4.94 -17.46
N HIS A 142 27.82 -5.12 -16.14
CA HIS A 142 28.95 -5.05 -15.21
C HIS A 142 30.04 -6.09 -15.53
N GLN A 143 29.63 -7.30 -15.94
CA GLN A 143 30.52 -8.42 -16.26
C GLN A 143 31.02 -8.39 -17.72
N GLY A 144 30.69 -7.36 -18.51
CA GLY A 144 31.03 -7.28 -19.93
C GLY A 144 30.33 -8.31 -20.81
N LYS A 145 29.24 -8.91 -20.32
CA LYS A 145 28.40 -9.87 -21.06
C LYS A 145 27.34 -9.14 -21.90
N PRO A 146 26.83 -9.75 -22.99
CA PRO A 146 25.67 -9.21 -23.71
C PRO A 146 24.48 -8.99 -22.77
N TYR A 147 24.00 -7.75 -22.69
CA TYR A 147 22.93 -7.35 -21.76
C TYR A 147 21.73 -6.68 -22.46
N ASN A 148 21.92 -6.28 -23.72
CA ASN A 148 20.99 -5.47 -24.51
C ASN A 148 20.21 -6.31 -25.53
N SER A 149 19.88 -7.55 -25.18
CA SER A 149 19.12 -8.49 -26.00
C SER A 149 18.31 -9.44 -25.12
N GLY A 150 17.22 -9.99 -25.66
CA GLY A 150 16.37 -10.97 -24.98
C GLY A 150 15.23 -10.35 -24.15
N PRO A 151 14.42 -11.19 -23.48
CA PRO A 151 13.16 -10.78 -22.85
C PRO A 151 13.31 -9.70 -21.78
N GLU A 152 14.37 -9.76 -20.96
CA GLU A 152 14.63 -8.73 -19.95
C GLU A 152 14.90 -7.37 -20.62
N TRP A 153 15.73 -7.34 -21.67
CA TRP A 153 16.02 -6.11 -22.40
C TRP A 153 14.78 -5.57 -23.13
N GLU A 154 13.96 -6.41 -23.74
CA GLU A 154 12.70 -6.00 -24.38
C GLU A 154 11.78 -5.28 -23.40
N ARG A 155 11.78 -5.70 -22.13
CA ARG A 155 11.02 -5.05 -21.05
C ARG A 155 11.63 -3.71 -20.65
N VAL A 156 12.96 -3.64 -20.45
CA VAL A 156 13.60 -2.51 -19.77
C VAL A 156 14.46 -1.60 -20.63
N GLY A 157 14.64 -1.90 -21.92
CA GLY A 157 15.44 -1.10 -22.85
C GLY A 157 14.98 0.36 -22.90
N LYS A 158 13.66 0.59 -22.79
CA LYS A 158 13.06 1.94 -22.70
C LYS A 158 13.44 2.73 -21.44
N PHE A 159 13.86 2.06 -20.37
CA PHE A 159 14.31 2.66 -19.12
C PHE A 159 15.83 2.83 -19.08
N TRP A 160 16.58 2.14 -19.94
CA TRP A 160 18.04 2.04 -19.81
C TRP A 160 18.75 3.40 -19.89
N GLY A 161 18.28 4.31 -20.75
CA GLY A 161 18.85 5.66 -20.84
C GLY A 161 18.86 6.40 -19.51
N ASP A 162 17.81 6.23 -18.70
CA ASP A 162 17.63 6.91 -17.42
C ASP A 162 18.08 6.08 -16.21
N TYR A 163 18.18 4.75 -16.36
CA TYR A 163 18.40 3.81 -15.24
C TYR A 163 19.60 2.88 -15.41
N SER A 164 20.45 3.06 -16.42
CA SER A 164 21.63 2.21 -16.65
C SER A 164 22.62 2.24 -15.47
N LEU A 165 22.97 3.41 -14.94
CA LEU A 165 23.87 3.52 -13.79
C LEU A 165 23.35 2.78 -12.54
N PRO A 166 22.12 3.03 -12.05
CA PRO A 166 21.60 2.28 -10.90
C PRO A 166 21.38 0.79 -11.22
N ALA A 167 21.06 0.41 -12.46
CA ALA A 167 20.95 -0.98 -12.85
C ALA A 167 22.29 -1.72 -12.78
N ILE A 168 23.36 -1.13 -13.31
CA ILE A 168 24.72 -1.67 -13.27
C ILE A 168 25.21 -1.77 -11.82
N GLU A 169 24.97 -0.73 -11.00
CA GLU A 169 25.34 -0.75 -9.58
C GLU A 169 24.57 -1.84 -8.82
N LEU A 170 23.28 -2.04 -9.12
CA LEU A 170 22.48 -3.15 -8.58
C LEU A 170 23.07 -4.50 -8.95
N GLY A 171 23.39 -4.70 -10.24
CA GLY A 171 23.99 -5.92 -10.74
C GLY A 171 25.36 -6.22 -10.13
N LYS A 172 26.21 -5.21 -9.99
CA LYS A 172 27.50 -5.30 -9.29
C LYS A 172 27.34 -5.70 -7.83
N ASN A 173 26.39 -5.10 -7.12
CA ASN A 173 26.14 -5.44 -5.73
C ASN A 173 25.61 -6.88 -5.60
N PHE A 174 24.77 -7.35 -6.53
CA PHE A 174 24.40 -8.77 -6.59
C PHE A 174 25.59 -9.69 -6.84
N ALA A 175 26.45 -9.35 -7.80
CA ALA A 175 27.64 -10.13 -8.12
C ALA A 175 28.55 -10.29 -6.90
N SER A 176 28.81 -9.19 -6.20
CA SER A 176 29.63 -9.17 -4.99
C SER A 176 28.99 -9.91 -3.82
N GLU A 177 27.69 -9.69 -3.55
CA GLU A 177 27.00 -10.24 -2.38
C GLU A 177 26.77 -11.76 -2.47
N PHE A 178 26.60 -12.27 -3.69
CA PHE A 178 26.27 -13.68 -3.93
C PHE A 178 27.40 -14.48 -4.59
N GLY A 179 28.47 -13.83 -5.03
CA GLY A 179 29.55 -14.48 -5.79
C GLY A 179 29.04 -15.05 -7.12
N ILE A 180 28.15 -14.30 -7.79
CA ILE A 180 27.52 -14.71 -9.05
C ILE A 180 27.96 -13.79 -10.19
N ASP A 181 27.94 -14.31 -11.40
CA ASP A 181 28.31 -13.59 -12.62
C ASP A 181 27.13 -13.40 -13.57
N ASP A 182 25.97 -13.99 -13.26
CA ASP A 182 24.70 -13.81 -13.98
C ASP A 182 23.51 -14.22 -13.10
N MET A 183 22.30 -13.79 -13.51
CA MET A 183 21.03 -14.19 -12.92
C MET A 183 19.90 -14.10 -13.95
N GLU A 184 18.77 -14.74 -13.64
CA GLU A 184 17.56 -14.74 -14.47
C GLU A 184 16.39 -14.04 -13.78
N GLN A 185 15.56 -13.35 -14.56
CA GLN A 185 14.27 -12.89 -14.09
C GLN A 185 13.30 -14.07 -13.92
N TRP A 186 12.68 -14.14 -12.75
CA TRP A 186 11.67 -15.14 -12.42
C TRP A 186 10.30 -14.54 -12.07
N GLY A 187 10.23 -13.30 -11.56
CA GLY A 187 8.97 -12.66 -11.16
C GLY A 187 7.94 -12.54 -12.30
N ALA A 188 8.43 -12.45 -13.55
CA ALA A 188 7.61 -12.41 -14.76
C ALA A 188 7.15 -13.79 -15.28
N LYS A 189 7.61 -14.92 -14.70
CA LYS A 189 7.22 -16.26 -15.15
C LYS A 189 5.80 -16.59 -14.68
N GLY A 190 4.91 -16.87 -15.63
CA GLY A 190 3.51 -17.25 -15.38
C GLY A 190 3.25 -18.76 -15.45
N GLY A 191 2.06 -19.19 -15.03
CA GLY A 191 1.55 -20.54 -15.30
C GLY A 191 2.12 -21.68 -14.43
N LEU A 192 2.90 -21.37 -13.40
CA LEU A 192 3.53 -22.37 -12.53
C LEU A 192 2.51 -23.22 -11.76
N SER A 193 2.87 -24.47 -11.44
CA SER A 193 2.05 -25.32 -10.57
C SER A 193 2.15 -24.84 -9.11
N THR A 194 1.03 -24.97 -8.38
CA THR A 194 0.96 -24.80 -6.93
C THR A 194 0.54 -26.12 -6.32
N THR A 195 0.76 -26.30 -5.02
CA THR A 195 0.31 -27.49 -4.29
C THR A 195 -1.23 -27.53 -4.23
N ASP A 196 -1.80 -28.73 -4.08
CA ASP A 196 -3.26 -28.92 -4.00
C ASP A 196 -3.92 -28.19 -2.84
N ARG A 197 -3.14 -27.88 -1.80
CA ARG A 197 -3.55 -27.13 -0.62
C ARG A 197 -3.63 -25.63 -0.85
N TRP A 198 -2.95 -25.10 -1.87
CA TRP A 198 -3.00 -23.67 -2.20
C TRP A 198 -4.35 -23.31 -2.84
N LYS A 199 -5.39 -23.32 -2.00
CA LYS A 199 -6.80 -23.04 -2.33
C LYS A 199 -7.36 -22.13 -1.23
N PRO A 200 -8.32 -21.24 -1.54
CA PRO A 200 -8.96 -21.05 -2.83
C PRO A 200 -8.14 -20.25 -3.86
N ALA A 201 -6.96 -19.73 -3.50
CA ALA A 201 -6.17 -18.87 -4.37
C ALA A 201 -5.76 -19.54 -5.68
N LYS A 202 -6.00 -18.85 -6.80
CA LYS A 202 -5.58 -19.30 -8.15
C LYS A 202 -4.28 -18.67 -8.63
N ASN A 203 -3.73 -17.71 -7.87
CA ASN A 203 -2.54 -16.98 -8.30
C ASN A 203 -1.28 -17.87 -8.28
N LYS A 204 -0.61 -17.95 -9.43
CA LYS A 204 0.57 -18.79 -9.69
C LYS A 204 1.88 -17.98 -9.78
N THR A 205 1.87 -16.69 -9.46
CA THR A 205 3.08 -15.85 -9.46
C THR A 205 4.12 -16.38 -8.46
N PRO A 206 5.38 -16.60 -8.87
CA PRO A 206 6.46 -17.03 -8.01
C PRO A 206 6.75 -16.01 -6.89
N LYS A 207 7.39 -16.48 -5.81
CA LYS A 207 8.01 -15.61 -4.79
C LYS A 207 9.46 -15.29 -5.13
N THR A 208 10.09 -16.15 -5.92
CA THR A 208 11.38 -15.90 -6.54
C THR A 208 11.21 -14.86 -7.65
N ASP A 209 11.81 -13.71 -7.44
CA ASP A 209 11.84 -12.59 -8.38
C ASP A 209 13.10 -12.70 -9.27
N LEU A 210 14.23 -13.10 -8.68
CA LEU A 210 15.51 -13.36 -9.36
C LEU A 210 16.10 -14.72 -8.97
N LYS A 211 16.72 -15.43 -9.90
CA LYS A 211 17.36 -16.72 -9.63
C LYS A 211 18.79 -16.79 -10.18
N SER A 212 19.72 -17.30 -9.36
CA SER A 212 21.06 -17.69 -9.81
C SER A 212 21.55 -18.90 -8.99
N GLY A 213 21.79 -20.04 -9.66
CA GLY A 213 22.15 -21.29 -9.00
C GLY A 213 21.17 -21.67 -7.87
N LYS A 214 21.70 -21.75 -6.64
CA LYS A 214 20.95 -22.03 -5.40
C LYS A 214 20.17 -20.83 -4.85
N TYR A 215 20.49 -19.62 -5.27
CA TYR A 215 19.86 -18.40 -4.78
C TYR A 215 18.55 -18.15 -5.52
N LYS A 216 17.47 -18.01 -4.74
CA LYS A 216 16.09 -17.76 -5.17
C LYS A 216 15.61 -16.54 -4.40
N ILE A 217 15.82 -15.38 -5.01
CA ILE A 217 15.76 -14.09 -4.35
C ILE A 217 14.36 -13.51 -4.53
N SER A 218 13.69 -13.14 -3.44
CA SER A 218 12.60 -12.17 -3.48
C SER A 218 13.19 -10.77 -3.35
N LEU A 219 12.92 -9.93 -4.35
CA LEU A 219 13.43 -8.58 -4.46
C LEU A 219 12.37 -7.57 -4.00
N LYS A 220 12.75 -6.70 -3.07
CA LYS A 220 11.87 -5.65 -2.54
C LYS A 220 12.53 -4.29 -2.64
N LYS A 221 11.77 -3.29 -3.06
CA LYS A 221 12.23 -1.90 -3.07
C LYS A 221 12.09 -1.29 -1.69
N PHE A 222 13.18 -0.67 -1.21
CA PHE A 222 13.23 0.05 0.05
C PHE A 222 12.16 1.14 0.10
N GLY A 223 11.38 1.18 1.18
CA GLY A 223 10.31 2.17 1.35
C GLY A 223 9.20 2.11 0.29
N GLY A 224 9.13 1.05 -0.52
CA GLY A 224 8.18 0.90 -1.62
C GLY A 224 7.41 -0.43 -1.65
N SER A 225 7.87 -1.45 -0.94
CA SER A 225 7.31 -2.81 -1.03
C SER A 225 6.66 -3.25 0.28
N GLN A 226 5.52 -3.93 0.15
CA GLN A 226 4.84 -4.67 1.23
C GLN A 226 5.28 -6.14 1.19
N LEU A 227 5.29 -6.82 2.33
CA LEU A 227 5.51 -8.27 2.42
C LEU A 227 4.43 -9.02 1.65
N MET A 228 3.19 -8.53 1.75
CA MET A 228 2.08 -9.02 0.96
C MET A 228 1.01 -7.95 0.75
N SER A 229 0.23 -8.15 -0.32
CA SER A 229 -0.95 -7.37 -0.67
C SER A 229 -1.99 -8.31 -1.29
N GLY A 230 -2.37 -9.34 -0.55
CA GLY A 230 -3.22 -10.43 -1.05
C GLY A 230 -4.70 -10.07 -1.06
N GLY A 231 -5.42 -10.51 -2.09
CA GLY A 231 -6.89 -10.54 -2.06
C GLY A 231 -7.42 -11.55 -1.03
N PRO A 232 -8.75 -11.72 -0.93
CA PRO A 232 -9.36 -12.63 0.04
C PRO A 232 -8.80 -14.06 -0.09
N GLU A 233 -8.77 -14.58 -1.32
CA GLU A 233 -8.31 -15.94 -1.59
C GLU A 233 -6.84 -16.15 -1.21
N GLU A 234 -5.94 -15.25 -1.63
CA GLU A 234 -4.52 -15.32 -1.30
C GLU A 234 -4.27 -15.19 0.21
N SER A 235 -5.07 -14.37 0.90
CA SER A 235 -4.98 -14.20 2.35
C SER A 235 -5.36 -15.49 3.09
N ILE A 236 -6.46 -16.12 2.67
CA ILE A 236 -6.93 -17.42 3.20
C ILE A 236 -5.89 -18.50 2.93
N SER A 237 -5.39 -18.62 1.70
CA SER A 237 -4.39 -19.64 1.36
C SER A 237 -3.07 -19.44 2.10
N THR A 238 -2.66 -18.18 2.37
CA THR A 238 -1.46 -17.91 3.17
C THR A 238 -1.65 -18.29 4.64
N LEU A 239 -2.84 -18.04 5.22
CA LEU A 239 -3.18 -18.46 6.59
C LEU A 239 -3.24 -20.00 6.72
N ASP A 240 -3.89 -20.69 5.78
CA ASP A 240 -3.94 -22.16 5.75
C ASP A 240 -2.54 -22.76 5.59
N ALA A 241 -1.74 -22.20 4.69
CA ALA A 241 -0.36 -22.63 4.48
C ALA A 241 0.51 -22.41 5.73
N ALA A 242 0.34 -21.28 6.42
CA ALA A 242 1.03 -21.02 7.69
C ALA A 242 0.67 -22.09 8.74
N MET A 243 -0.59 -22.50 8.83
CA MET A 243 -1.06 -23.56 9.73
C MET A 243 -0.44 -24.94 9.46
N VAL A 244 -0.02 -25.24 8.24
CA VAL A 244 0.70 -26.50 7.96
C VAL A 244 2.00 -26.56 8.76
N THR A 245 2.63 -25.40 8.95
CA THR A 245 3.91 -25.29 9.63
C THR A 245 3.75 -24.87 11.10
N TYR A 246 2.62 -24.25 11.48
CA TYR A 246 2.31 -23.78 12.82
C TYR A 246 1.35 -24.74 13.56
N CYS A 247 1.84 -25.28 14.67
CA CYS A 247 1.17 -25.98 15.78
C CYS A 247 -0.08 -26.86 15.54
N GLU A 248 0.01 -28.07 16.10
CA GLU A 248 -0.86 -29.23 15.91
C GLU A 248 -2.11 -29.28 16.83
N ASP A 249 -2.43 -28.22 17.58
CA ASP A 249 -3.56 -28.21 18.53
C ASP A 249 -4.88 -27.63 17.95
N LYS A 250 -6.02 -28.12 18.45
CA LYS A 250 -7.35 -27.79 17.94
C LYS A 250 -7.76 -26.32 18.16
N ARG A 251 -7.39 -25.72 19.30
CA ARG A 251 -7.83 -24.35 19.67
C ARG A 251 -7.17 -23.30 18.79
N SER A 252 -5.92 -23.53 18.41
CA SER A 252 -5.18 -22.67 17.48
C SER A 252 -5.79 -22.70 16.08
N LYS A 253 -6.23 -23.88 15.62
CA LYS A 253 -6.93 -24.06 14.33
C LYS A 253 -8.27 -23.32 14.29
N ASP A 254 -9.08 -23.42 15.34
CA ASP A 254 -10.40 -22.78 15.40
C ASP A 254 -10.29 -21.24 15.29
N LYS A 255 -9.29 -20.63 15.94
CA LYS A 255 -9.03 -19.18 15.84
C LYS A 255 -8.66 -18.77 14.42
N VAL A 256 -7.77 -19.51 13.76
CA VAL A 256 -7.36 -19.19 12.38
C VAL A 256 -8.52 -19.36 11.41
N HIS A 257 -9.29 -20.45 11.53
CA HIS A 257 -10.48 -20.67 10.71
C HIS A 257 -11.52 -19.55 10.87
N ALA A 258 -11.74 -19.06 12.10
CA ALA A 258 -12.65 -17.93 12.33
C ALA A 258 -12.20 -16.66 11.57
N VAL A 259 -10.89 -16.36 11.58
CA VAL A 259 -10.33 -15.25 10.80
C VAL A 259 -10.48 -15.50 9.30
N MET A 260 -10.22 -16.72 8.81
CA MET A 260 -10.39 -17.08 7.41
C MET A 260 -11.84 -16.95 6.95
N THR A 261 -12.81 -17.38 7.77
CA THR A 261 -14.25 -17.22 7.50
C THR A 261 -14.63 -15.74 7.44
N ASN A 262 -14.11 -14.92 8.36
CA ASN A 262 -14.34 -13.48 8.33
C ASN A 262 -13.73 -12.84 7.07
N ILE A 263 -12.52 -13.23 6.67
CA ILE A 263 -11.93 -12.80 5.40
C ILE A 263 -12.82 -13.18 4.21
N GLN A 264 -13.25 -14.44 4.13
CA GLN A 264 -14.08 -14.95 3.04
C GLN A 264 -15.41 -14.20 2.92
N ASN A 265 -16.05 -13.87 4.05
CA ASN A 265 -17.37 -13.27 4.08
C ASN A 265 -17.34 -11.74 3.98
N LYS A 266 -16.26 -11.09 4.42
CA LYS A 266 -16.21 -9.64 4.62
C LYS A 266 -15.23 -8.91 3.69
N MET A 267 -14.21 -9.57 3.12
CA MET A 267 -13.33 -8.95 2.12
C MET A 267 -14.00 -8.91 0.73
N GLY A 268 -14.81 -7.88 0.50
CA GLY A 268 -15.51 -7.65 -0.76
C GLY A 268 -14.77 -6.73 -1.74
N SER A 269 -15.34 -6.64 -2.94
CA SER A 269 -14.99 -5.63 -3.95
C SER A 269 -16.12 -4.61 -4.09
N MET A 270 -15.77 -3.39 -4.48
CA MET A 270 -16.75 -2.39 -4.92
C MET A 270 -17.49 -2.91 -6.16
N SER A 271 -18.74 -2.51 -6.34
CA SER A 271 -19.51 -2.79 -7.56
C SER A 271 -18.94 -2.03 -8.76
N GLU A 272 -18.44 -0.82 -8.52
CA GLU A 272 -17.98 0.10 -9.54
C GLU A 272 -16.46 0.13 -9.73
N LYS A 273 -16.07 0.40 -10.97
CA LYS A 273 -14.67 0.64 -11.34
C LYS A 273 -14.24 2.06 -10.98
N GLY A 274 -12.94 2.24 -10.78
CA GLY A 274 -12.33 3.54 -10.53
C GLY A 274 -11.47 3.53 -9.27
N THR A 275 -11.10 4.71 -8.78
CA THR A 275 -10.29 4.85 -7.57
C THR A 275 -11.14 5.33 -6.40
N ILE A 276 -10.85 4.82 -5.20
CA ILE A 276 -11.48 5.27 -3.94
C ILE A 276 -11.24 6.78 -3.76
N GLY A 277 -10.03 7.27 -4.00
CA GLY A 277 -9.73 8.69 -3.86
C GLY A 277 -10.54 9.60 -4.80
N ALA A 278 -10.87 9.14 -6.02
CA ALA A 278 -11.74 9.91 -6.91
C ALA A 278 -13.19 9.93 -6.40
N LEU A 279 -13.68 8.84 -5.81
CA LEU A 279 -14.99 8.78 -5.18
C LEU A 279 -15.04 9.70 -3.95
N GLU A 280 -14.05 9.63 -3.06
CA GLU A 280 -13.92 10.48 -1.88
C GLU A 280 -13.89 11.97 -2.26
N LYS A 281 -13.16 12.33 -3.32
CA LYS A 281 -13.15 13.70 -3.86
C LYS A 281 -14.54 14.14 -4.31
N ARG A 282 -15.26 13.31 -5.08
CA ARG A 282 -16.63 13.61 -5.50
C ARG A 282 -17.59 13.76 -4.31
N MET A 283 -17.42 12.95 -3.26
CA MET A 283 -18.18 13.07 -2.00
C MET A 283 -17.91 14.40 -1.30
N ALA A 284 -16.64 14.79 -1.18
CA ALA A 284 -16.25 16.06 -0.57
C ALA A 284 -16.74 17.27 -1.38
N ASP A 285 -16.70 17.20 -2.72
CA ASP A 285 -17.19 18.27 -3.59
C ASP A 285 -18.72 18.41 -3.51
N ALA A 286 -19.45 17.29 -3.46
CA ALA A 286 -20.90 17.28 -3.25
C ALA A 286 -21.29 17.94 -1.92
N GLU A 287 -20.54 17.67 -0.84
CA GLU A 287 -20.74 18.30 0.47
C GLU A 287 -20.47 19.81 0.42
N LYS A 288 -19.34 20.24 -0.15
CA LYS A 288 -18.98 21.66 -0.25
C LYS A 288 -19.97 22.48 -1.09
N THR A 289 -20.48 21.89 -2.17
CA THR A 289 -21.34 22.59 -3.12
C THR A 289 -22.83 22.44 -2.82
N GLY A 290 -23.20 21.61 -1.84
CA GLY A 290 -24.59 21.25 -1.57
C GLY A 290 -25.25 20.43 -2.68
N LYS A 291 -24.50 20.01 -3.70
CA LYS A 291 -25.01 19.19 -4.81
C LYS A 291 -25.20 17.75 -4.34
N LYS A 292 -26.29 17.12 -4.77
CA LYS A 292 -26.51 15.68 -4.51
C LYS A 292 -25.52 14.85 -5.30
N LEU A 293 -24.99 13.80 -4.67
CA LEU A 293 -24.28 12.74 -5.37
C LEU A 293 -25.18 12.05 -6.39
N SER A 294 -24.58 11.55 -7.47
CA SER A 294 -25.29 10.66 -8.38
C SER A 294 -25.77 9.41 -7.61
N PRO A 295 -26.89 8.76 -7.99
CA PRO A 295 -27.34 7.51 -7.34
C PRO A 295 -26.24 6.44 -7.29
N LYS A 296 -25.42 6.39 -8.34
CA LYS A 296 -24.26 5.51 -8.48
C LYS A 296 -23.14 5.82 -7.48
N ASP A 297 -22.78 7.08 -7.31
CA ASP A 297 -21.79 7.49 -6.31
C ASP A 297 -22.31 7.32 -4.89
N ALA A 298 -23.61 7.54 -4.66
CA ALA A 298 -24.25 7.31 -3.37
C ALA A 298 -24.21 5.82 -2.99
N GLN A 299 -24.50 4.92 -3.92
CA GLN A 299 -24.33 3.47 -3.71
C GLN A 299 -22.87 3.11 -3.42
N SER A 300 -21.94 3.64 -4.22
CA SER A 300 -20.50 3.39 -4.03
C SER A 300 -20.01 3.92 -2.68
N ALA A 301 -20.53 5.04 -2.19
CA ALA A 301 -20.20 5.56 -0.87
C ALA A 301 -20.67 4.64 0.28
N VAL A 302 -21.82 3.98 0.13
CA VAL A 302 -22.31 2.96 1.07
C VAL A 302 -21.41 1.73 1.04
N GLU A 303 -21.05 1.24 -0.14
CA GLU A 303 -20.13 0.10 -0.31
C GLU A 303 -18.75 0.38 0.29
N LEU A 304 -18.21 1.59 0.08
CA LEU A 304 -16.96 2.04 0.69
C LEU A 304 -17.05 2.04 2.22
N SER A 305 -18.16 2.53 2.77
CA SER A 305 -18.38 2.58 4.22
C SER A 305 -18.46 1.18 4.83
N LEU A 306 -19.25 0.28 4.21
CA LEU A 306 -19.35 -1.12 4.64
C LEU A 306 -18.01 -1.87 4.50
N GLY A 307 -17.29 -1.64 3.40
CA GLY A 307 -15.97 -2.21 3.20
C GLY A 307 -14.95 -1.75 4.25
N ASN A 308 -14.97 -0.47 4.65
CA ASN A 308 -14.12 0.04 5.70
C ASN A 308 -14.44 -0.58 7.08
N LEU A 309 -15.71 -0.82 7.38
CA LEU A 309 -16.12 -1.53 8.60
C LEU A 309 -15.63 -2.97 8.62
N ASN A 310 -15.83 -3.67 7.51
CA ASN A 310 -15.34 -5.03 7.33
C ASN A 310 -13.82 -5.09 7.47
N ALA A 311 -13.10 -4.14 6.86
CA ALA A 311 -11.65 -4.02 6.97
C ALA A 311 -11.19 -3.81 8.41
N ALA A 312 -11.86 -2.95 9.19
CA ALA A 312 -11.55 -2.71 10.59
C ALA A 312 -11.79 -3.97 11.46
N ALA A 313 -12.92 -4.65 11.25
CA ALA A 313 -13.24 -5.88 11.98
C ALA A 313 -12.20 -6.98 11.72
N ILE A 314 -11.85 -7.23 10.45
CA ILE A 314 -10.84 -8.23 10.10
C ILE A 314 -9.45 -7.83 10.61
N THR A 315 -9.11 -6.54 10.54
CA THR A 315 -7.83 -6.05 11.08
C THR A 315 -7.71 -6.37 12.57
N LYS A 316 -8.77 -6.13 13.34
CA LYS A 316 -8.82 -6.49 14.78
C LYS A 316 -8.69 -8.00 15.00
N ASP A 317 -9.32 -8.81 14.15
CA ASP A 317 -9.20 -10.28 14.23
C ASP A 317 -7.77 -10.75 13.95
N LEU A 318 -7.11 -10.17 12.94
CA LEU A 318 -5.70 -10.43 12.62
C LEU A 318 -4.77 -9.97 13.74
N GLU A 319 -4.99 -8.79 14.31
CA GLU A 319 -4.23 -8.31 15.47
C GLU A 319 -4.34 -9.27 16.65
N ASN A 320 -5.55 -9.78 16.92
CA ASN A 320 -5.76 -10.76 17.97
C ASN A 320 -5.11 -12.10 17.67
N LEU A 321 -5.19 -12.58 16.42
CA LEU A 321 -4.52 -13.81 15.99
C LEU A 321 -3.01 -13.69 16.13
N PHE A 322 -2.44 -12.58 15.69
CA PHE A 322 -1.00 -12.31 15.67
C PHE A 322 -0.42 -11.83 17.00
N LYS A 323 -1.23 -11.79 18.08
CA LYS A 323 -0.69 -11.84 19.45
C LYS A 323 0.09 -13.13 19.68
N ASP A 324 -0.29 -14.21 18.99
CA ASP A 324 0.57 -15.37 18.84
C ASP A 324 1.69 -15.05 17.84
N LYS A 325 2.87 -14.79 18.37
CA LYS A 325 4.06 -14.45 17.58
C LYS A 325 4.56 -15.62 16.74
N ALA A 326 4.35 -16.87 17.18
CA ALA A 326 4.72 -18.02 16.38
C ALA A 326 3.81 -18.11 15.16
N MET A 327 2.48 -18.00 15.33
CA MET A 327 1.56 -17.97 14.17
C MET A 327 1.92 -16.84 13.20
N LYS A 328 2.19 -15.64 13.72
CA LYS A 328 2.63 -14.49 12.90
C LYS A 328 3.94 -14.78 12.16
N ALA A 329 4.88 -15.48 12.79
CA ALA A 329 6.16 -15.85 12.19
C ALA A 329 5.99 -16.86 11.04
N HIS A 330 5.19 -17.90 11.23
CA HIS A 330 4.85 -18.87 10.18
C HIS A 330 4.13 -18.20 9.01
N PHE A 331 3.19 -17.30 9.30
CA PHE A 331 2.50 -16.50 8.28
C PHE A 331 3.46 -15.62 7.48
N CYS A 332 4.33 -14.86 8.14
CA CYS A 332 5.33 -14.03 7.48
C CYS A 332 6.31 -14.85 6.64
N TRP A 333 6.74 -16.01 7.14
CA TRP A 333 7.66 -16.88 6.42
C TRP A 333 7.03 -17.45 5.16
N GLU A 334 5.78 -17.92 5.21
CA GLU A 334 5.07 -18.36 3.99
C GLU A 334 4.83 -17.19 3.03
N ALA A 335 4.42 -16.02 3.53
CA ALA A 335 4.20 -14.84 2.71
C ALA A 335 5.47 -14.42 1.93
N ALA A 336 6.65 -14.56 2.56
CA ALA A 336 7.94 -14.27 1.96
C ALA A 336 8.45 -15.38 1.03
N THR A 337 8.26 -16.65 1.39
CA THR A 337 8.93 -17.78 0.75
C THR A 337 8.06 -18.50 -0.29
N GLY A 338 6.78 -18.71 0.01
CA GLY A 338 5.89 -19.56 -0.78
C GLY A 338 6.24 -21.05 -0.73
N GLN A 339 6.86 -21.53 0.35
CA GLN A 339 7.33 -22.93 0.45
C GLN A 339 6.18 -23.92 0.48
N VAL A 340 5.06 -23.59 1.15
CA VAL A 340 3.86 -24.45 1.12
C VAL A 340 3.09 -24.23 -0.18
N LYS A 341 3.02 -22.99 -0.70
CA LYS A 341 2.40 -22.68 -1.98
C LYS A 341 2.97 -23.50 -3.14
N PHE A 342 4.29 -23.58 -3.24
CA PHE A 342 4.98 -24.20 -4.39
C PHE A 342 5.59 -25.57 -4.11
N GLY A 343 5.63 -25.97 -2.83
CA GLY A 343 6.32 -27.17 -2.39
C GLY A 343 7.79 -26.89 -2.05
N LYS A 344 8.32 -27.76 -1.18
CA LYS A 344 9.68 -27.63 -0.64
C LYS A 344 10.70 -27.59 -1.77
N ASN A 345 11.65 -26.65 -1.67
CA ASN A 345 12.74 -26.46 -2.63
C ASN A 345 12.34 -26.05 -4.06
N HIS A 346 11.05 -25.85 -4.36
CA HIS A 346 10.62 -25.46 -5.70
C HIS A 346 11.30 -24.15 -6.16
N PRO A 347 11.70 -24.01 -7.43
CA PRO A 347 12.37 -22.81 -7.94
C PRO A 347 11.56 -21.51 -7.77
N ALA A 348 10.23 -21.62 -7.76
CA ALA A 348 9.31 -20.51 -7.51
C ALA A 348 9.23 -20.06 -6.05
N ALA A 349 9.70 -20.88 -5.11
CA ALA A 349 9.77 -20.54 -3.69
C ALA A 349 11.13 -19.87 -3.38
N ALA A 350 11.07 -18.68 -2.79
CA ALA A 350 12.25 -17.90 -2.44
C ALA A 350 12.98 -18.47 -1.21
N ASN A 351 14.29 -18.28 -1.15
CA ASN A 351 15.15 -18.57 0.00
C ASN A 351 15.99 -17.38 0.47
N GLU A 352 15.96 -16.27 -0.26
CA GLU A 352 16.62 -15.01 0.09
C GLU A 352 15.63 -13.86 -0.06
N LEU A 353 15.67 -12.89 0.84
CA LEU A 353 14.93 -11.64 0.74
C LEU A 353 15.92 -10.49 0.68
N ILE A 354 15.88 -9.73 -0.41
CA ILE A 354 16.76 -8.59 -0.63
C ILE A 354 15.92 -7.32 -0.69
N VAL A 355 16.37 -6.29 0.05
CA VAL A 355 15.82 -4.95 -0.03
C VAL A 355 16.83 -4.07 -0.74
N PHE A 356 16.47 -3.49 -1.89
CA PHE A 356 17.32 -2.60 -2.69
C PHE A 356 16.79 -1.17 -2.71
N LYS A 357 17.65 -0.18 -2.96
CA LYS A 357 17.28 1.22 -3.20
C LYS A 357 17.38 1.54 -4.70
N GLU A 358 16.70 2.60 -5.15
CA GLU A 358 16.72 3.00 -6.57
C GLU A 358 18.10 3.44 -7.07
N THR A 359 19.05 3.69 -6.16
CA THR A 359 20.47 3.92 -6.44
C THR A 359 21.20 2.64 -6.88
N GLY A 360 20.58 1.47 -6.73
CA GLY A 360 21.19 0.17 -6.96
C GLY A 360 21.90 -0.42 -5.75
N THR A 361 21.89 0.24 -4.59
CA THR A 361 22.48 -0.31 -3.36
C THR A 361 21.55 -1.34 -2.70
N LEU A 362 22.15 -2.32 -2.01
CA LEU A 362 21.42 -3.28 -1.19
C LEU A 362 21.30 -2.73 0.23
N ALA A 363 20.08 -2.45 0.67
CA ALA A 363 19.79 -1.97 2.00
C ALA A 363 19.75 -3.10 3.03
N ASN A 364 19.30 -4.30 2.65
CA ASN A 364 19.27 -5.45 3.56
C ASN A 364 19.22 -6.78 2.79
N ARG A 365 19.69 -7.83 3.45
CA ARG A 365 19.62 -9.23 3.05
C ARG A 365 19.17 -10.11 4.21
N MET A 366 18.21 -10.99 3.94
CA MET A 366 17.80 -12.06 4.86
C MET A 366 17.78 -13.40 4.15
N THR A 367 18.49 -14.38 4.66
CA THR A 367 18.23 -15.78 4.33
C THR A 367 16.92 -16.22 4.97
N LEU A 368 16.01 -16.77 4.17
CA LEU A 368 14.68 -17.21 4.60
C LEU A 368 14.70 -18.64 5.17
N ASP A 369 15.50 -18.83 6.22
CA ASP A 369 15.87 -20.13 6.79
C ASP A 369 14.70 -20.97 7.32
N SER A 370 13.84 -20.37 8.14
CA SER A 370 12.80 -21.06 8.88
C SER A 370 11.70 -20.10 9.36
N PRO A 371 10.52 -20.62 9.71
CA PRO A 371 9.47 -19.83 10.34
C PRO A 371 9.92 -19.09 11.60
N LEU A 372 10.60 -19.77 12.53
CA LEU A 372 10.98 -19.17 13.82
C LEU A 372 12.27 -18.34 13.75
N GLY A 373 13.07 -18.49 12.69
CA GLY A 373 14.22 -17.63 12.39
C GLY A 373 13.82 -16.40 11.57
N ALA A 374 13.87 -16.52 10.25
CA ALA A 374 13.50 -15.49 9.30
C ALA A 374 12.06 -15.00 9.48
N GLY A 375 11.10 -15.91 9.65
CA GLY A 375 9.70 -15.54 9.84
C GLY A 375 9.47 -14.68 11.08
N MET A 376 10.17 -14.95 12.19
CA MET A 376 10.07 -14.14 13.41
C MET A 376 10.66 -12.74 13.25
N LYS A 377 11.77 -12.61 12.49
CA LYS A 377 12.34 -11.30 12.13
C LYS A 377 11.36 -10.48 11.30
N LEU A 378 10.71 -11.12 10.32
CA LEU A 378 9.68 -10.49 9.50
C LEU A 378 8.44 -10.12 10.32
N ALA A 379 7.96 -11.01 11.17
CA ALA A 379 6.81 -10.79 12.06
C ALA A 379 7.01 -9.65 13.05
N THR A 380 8.24 -9.43 13.49
CA THR A 380 8.59 -8.30 14.36
C THR A 380 8.56 -6.98 13.60
N ALA A 381 9.01 -6.97 12.34
CA ALA A 381 9.09 -5.74 11.53
C ALA A 381 7.76 -5.35 10.86
N ASN A 382 6.82 -6.29 10.73
CA ASN A 382 5.59 -6.11 9.95
C ASN A 382 4.33 -6.19 10.82
N ASN A 383 3.39 -5.28 10.62
CA ASN A 383 2.00 -5.42 11.05
C ASN A 383 1.11 -5.75 9.85
N PHE A 384 -0.11 -6.22 10.12
CA PHE A 384 -1.06 -6.62 9.08
C PHE A 384 -2.38 -5.91 9.29
N TYR A 385 -2.95 -5.43 8.19
CA TYR A 385 -4.21 -4.72 8.18
C TYR A 385 -4.94 -5.01 6.88
N VAL A 386 -6.25 -4.79 6.87
CA VAL A 386 -7.06 -4.84 5.67
C VAL A 386 -7.39 -3.42 5.24
N SER A 387 -7.27 -3.13 3.96
CA SER A 387 -7.72 -1.86 3.37
C SER A 387 -8.13 -2.06 1.92
N PHE A 388 -8.84 -1.09 1.36
CA PHE A 388 -9.05 -1.07 -0.08
C PHE A 388 -7.71 -0.96 -0.83
N LYS A 389 -7.61 -1.76 -1.88
CA LYS A 389 -6.63 -1.63 -2.95
C LYS A 389 -7.34 -1.11 -4.18
N THR A 390 -6.96 0.08 -4.60
CA THR A 390 -7.36 0.67 -5.88
C THR A 390 -6.38 0.21 -6.95
N GLY A 391 -6.85 -0.54 -7.96
CA GLY A 391 -6.03 -0.71 -9.16
C GLY A 391 -6.14 0.51 -10.07
N GLY A 392 -5.46 0.48 -11.23
CA GLY A 392 -5.64 1.50 -12.28
C GLY A 392 -7.12 1.66 -12.64
N GLY A 393 -7.52 2.82 -13.16
CA GLY A 393 -8.93 3.24 -13.30
C GLY A 393 -9.89 2.25 -13.99
N GLY A 394 -9.39 1.23 -14.69
CA GLY A 394 -10.17 0.16 -15.31
C GLY A 394 -10.58 -1.02 -14.40
N SER A 395 -10.16 -1.03 -13.13
CA SER A 395 -10.42 -2.13 -12.18
C SER A 395 -11.32 -1.71 -11.02
N LYS A 396 -12.01 -2.69 -10.42
CA LYS A 396 -12.85 -2.48 -9.23
C LYS A 396 -11.94 -2.49 -7.99
N PRO A 397 -12.02 -1.47 -7.11
CA PRO A 397 -11.33 -1.53 -5.83
C PRO A 397 -11.81 -2.71 -4.99
N TYR A 398 -10.89 -3.36 -4.28
CA TYR A 398 -11.21 -4.51 -3.43
C TYR A 398 -10.45 -4.47 -2.12
N LEU A 399 -10.99 -5.09 -1.08
CA LEU A 399 -10.27 -5.23 0.19
C LEU A 399 -9.11 -6.21 0.02
N ALA A 400 -7.92 -5.78 0.42
CA ALA A 400 -6.70 -6.58 0.40
C ALA A 400 -6.07 -6.62 1.79
N LEU A 401 -5.49 -7.76 2.15
CA LEU A 401 -4.64 -7.90 3.33
C LEU A 401 -3.25 -7.40 2.99
N ARG A 402 -2.77 -6.46 3.78
CA ARG A 402 -1.58 -5.66 3.51
C ARG A 402 -0.67 -5.67 4.73
N SER A 403 0.64 -5.66 4.49
CA SER A 403 1.60 -5.44 5.56
C SER A 403 1.95 -3.96 5.68
N SER A 404 2.24 -3.51 6.90
CA SER A 404 2.85 -2.20 7.16
C SER A 404 4.07 -2.26 8.07
N LYS A 405 4.93 -1.24 8.02
CA LYS A 405 5.97 -1.03 9.04
C LYS A 405 5.35 -0.94 10.44
N ALA A 406 5.94 -1.62 11.42
CA ALA A 406 5.67 -1.32 12.82
C ALA A 406 6.18 0.10 13.18
N LYS A 407 5.33 0.98 13.73
CA LYS A 407 5.66 2.38 14.12
C LYS A 407 6.01 2.52 15.61
N VAL A 408 6.84 3.53 15.94
CA VAL A 408 7.07 4.09 17.29
C VAL A 408 6.20 5.35 17.46
N ASP A 409 5.55 5.55 18.61
CA ASP A 409 4.65 6.68 18.84
C ASP A 409 5.15 7.70 19.87
N LYS A 410 4.95 8.99 19.57
CA LYS A 410 5.12 10.14 20.48
C LYS A 410 3.75 10.83 20.60
N ALA A 411 3.03 10.45 21.66
CA ALA A 411 1.99 11.20 22.38
C ALA A 411 0.80 11.81 21.60
N SER A 412 -0.38 11.22 21.87
CA SER A 412 -1.67 11.84 22.28
C SER A 412 -2.34 12.88 21.37
N LEU A 413 -3.68 12.81 21.29
CA LEU A 413 -4.56 13.95 21.61
C LEU A 413 -6.04 13.54 21.63
N GLN A 414 -6.75 14.03 22.65
CA GLN A 414 -8.18 13.87 22.96
C GLN A 414 -9.10 14.78 22.11
N THR A 415 -10.41 14.68 22.44
CA THR A 415 -11.58 15.56 22.25
C THR A 415 -12.29 15.49 20.88
N SER A 416 -13.63 15.56 20.74
CA SER A 416 -14.82 15.59 21.61
C SER A 416 -16.06 15.65 20.69
N SER A 417 -17.14 14.93 21.03
CA SER A 417 -18.57 15.13 20.70
C SER A 417 -19.27 13.78 20.82
N TYR A 418 -20.32 13.68 21.64
CA TYR A 418 -21.05 12.43 21.87
C TYR A 418 -21.79 12.00 20.59
N ILE A 419 -21.45 10.82 20.07
CA ILE A 419 -22.14 10.14 18.97
C ILE A 419 -22.69 8.85 19.57
N PRO A 420 -24.01 8.62 19.57
CA PRO A 420 -24.58 7.41 20.14
C PRO A 420 -24.11 6.18 19.35
N THR A 421 -23.83 5.08 20.03
CA THR A 421 -23.44 3.82 19.41
C THR A 421 -24.65 3.13 18.75
N PHE A 422 -24.39 2.21 17.82
CA PHE A 422 -25.43 1.42 17.15
C PHE A 422 -26.20 0.58 18.16
N ASN A 423 -25.51 0.04 19.17
CA ASN A 423 -26.15 -0.67 20.28
C ASN A 423 -27.01 0.27 21.14
N GLU A 424 -26.52 1.48 21.47
CA GLU A 424 -27.31 2.48 22.20
C GLU A 424 -28.60 2.87 21.45
N ILE A 425 -28.53 3.07 20.12
CA ILE A 425 -29.72 3.34 19.30
C ILE A 425 -30.70 2.16 19.34
N LEU A 426 -30.21 0.92 19.22
CA LEU A 426 -31.08 -0.26 19.26
C LEU A 426 -31.73 -0.44 20.64
N ALA A 427 -30.95 -0.31 21.71
CA ALA A 427 -31.44 -0.46 23.08
C ALA A 427 -32.48 0.62 23.43
N GLU A 428 -32.24 1.88 23.08
CA GLU A 428 -33.16 2.98 23.35
C GLU A 428 -34.48 2.88 22.58
N GLU A 429 -34.45 2.47 21.31
CA GLU A 429 -35.68 2.32 20.51
C GLU A 429 -36.49 1.08 20.93
N LEU A 430 -35.83 0.01 21.38
CA LEU A 430 -36.51 -1.15 21.96
C LEU A 430 -37.17 -0.83 23.32
N HIS A 431 -36.52 -0.01 24.14
CA HIS A 431 -37.06 0.44 25.42
C HIS A 431 -38.26 1.37 25.25
N ARG A 432 -38.16 2.33 24.31
CA ARG A 432 -39.20 3.33 24.03
C ARG A 432 -40.53 2.75 23.57
N GLU A 433 -40.49 1.63 22.85
CA GLU A 433 -41.68 0.94 22.35
C GLU A 433 -42.10 -0.23 23.28
N ASN A 434 -41.60 -0.22 24.52
CA ASN A 434 -41.94 -1.14 25.62
C ASN A 434 -41.71 -2.64 25.31
N LEU A 435 -40.71 -2.92 24.47
CA LEU A 435 -40.39 -4.28 23.99
C LEU A 435 -39.20 -4.93 24.71
N LEU A 436 -38.61 -4.24 25.69
CA LEU A 436 -37.72 -4.80 26.71
C LEU A 436 -38.54 -5.10 27.97
N THR A 437 -39.14 -6.28 28.02
CA THR A 437 -39.81 -6.83 29.20
C THR A 437 -38.93 -7.95 29.79
N GLU A 438 -39.25 -8.46 30.97
CA GLU A 438 -38.53 -9.62 31.56
C GLU A 438 -38.46 -10.83 30.61
N ALA A 439 -39.41 -10.96 29.67
CA ALA A 439 -39.44 -12.02 28.66
C ALA A 439 -38.46 -11.80 27.48
N THR A 440 -37.95 -10.58 27.26
CA THR A 440 -37.12 -10.21 26.10
C THR A 440 -35.74 -9.69 26.46
N GLU A 441 -35.36 -9.70 27.74
CA GLU A 441 -34.05 -9.29 28.24
C GLU A 441 -32.88 -10.07 27.60
N HIS A 442 -33.13 -11.33 27.21
CA HIS A 442 -32.19 -12.16 26.44
C HIS A 442 -31.76 -11.52 25.10
N LEU A 443 -32.55 -10.59 24.53
CA LEU A 443 -32.21 -9.87 23.31
C LEU A 443 -31.05 -8.88 23.51
N LEU A 444 -30.80 -8.41 24.75
CA LEU A 444 -29.65 -7.57 25.09
C LEU A 444 -28.33 -8.36 25.13
N GLN A 445 -28.39 -9.69 25.06
CA GLN A 445 -27.21 -10.57 24.97
C GLN A 445 -26.77 -10.82 23.52
N LEU A 446 -27.56 -10.39 22.53
CA LEU A 446 -27.23 -10.50 21.11
C LEU A 446 -26.32 -9.35 20.69
N ASP A 447 -25.36 -9.62 19.80
CA ASP A 447 -24.63 -8.55 19.13
C ASP A 447 -25.57 -7.68 18.29
N GLU A 448 -25.20 -6.43 18.06
CA GLU A 448 -26.04 -5.42 17.43
C GLU A 448 -26.52 -5.81 16.02
N PHE A 449 -25.77 -6.65 15.30
CA PHE A 449 -26.18 -7.15 13.98
C PHE A 449 -27.14 -8.33 14.07
N ALA A 450 -26.97 -9.24 15.03
CA ALA A 450 -27.91 -10.31 15.30
C ALA A 450 -29.27 -9.76 15.79
N LEU A 451 -29.24 -8.76 16.67
CA LEU A 451 -30.43 -8.07 17.15
C LEU A 451 -31.14 -7.32 16.01
N TRP A 452 -30.39 -6.57 15.20
CA TRP A 452 -30.93 -5.90 14.02
C TRP A 452 -31.55 -6.86 13.00
N ASN A 453 -30.90 -7.99 12.72
CA ASN A 453 -31.43 -9.00 11.82
C ASN A 453 -32.71 -9.62 12.36
N THR A 454 -32.84 -9.77 13.68
CA THR A 454 -34.06 -10.26 14.33
C THR A 454 -35.20 -9.25 14.20
N ILE A 455 -34.95 -7.96 14.45
CA ILE A 455 -35.93 -6.87 14.25
C ILE A 455 -36.34 -6.81 12.78
N LYS A 456 -35.39 -6.86 11.85
CA LYS A 456 -35.62 -6.85 10.39
C LYS A 456 -36.44 -8.07 9.93
N LYS A 457 -36.18 -9.26 10.47
CA LYS A 457 -36.97 -10.47 10.17
C LYS A 457 -38.39 -10.36 10.70
N LYS A 458 -38.57 -9.90 11.94
CA LYS A 458 -39.89 -9.69 12.55
C LYS A 458 -40.71 -8.60 11.84
N ALA A 459 -40.07 -7.52 11.39
CA ALA A 459 -40.72 -6.49 10.58
C ALA A 459 -41.16 -6.97 9.18
N LYS A 460 -40.62 -8.10 8.71
CA LYS A 460 -40.94 -8.71 7.41
C LYS A 460 -41.90 -9.91 7.49
N GLY A 461 -42.28 -10.37 8.69
CA GLY A 461 -43.20 -11.50 8.90
C GLY A 461 -44.62 -11.05 9.27
N ALA A 462 -45.65 -11.78 8.82
CA ALA A 462 -47.05 -11.43 8.98
C ALA A 462 -47.62 -11.75 10.40
N ALA A 463 -47.82 -10.73 11.25
CA ALA A 463 -48.74 -10.73 12.39
C ALA A 463 -49.05 -9.29 12.88
N SER A 464 -50.32 -8.87 12.89
CA SER A 464 -50.76 -7.46 12.79
C SER A 464 -50.44 -6.53 13.96
N LYS A 465 -50.26 -7.00 15.21
CA LYS A 465 -49.97 -6.11 16.36
C LYS A 465 -48.48 -5.93 16.67
N VAL A 466 -47.66 -6.98 16.49
CA VAL A 466 -46.20 -6.92 16.65
C VAL A 466 -45.55 -6.17 15.48
N LEU A 467 -46.20 -6.17 14.31
CA LEU A 467 -45.78 -5.46 13.11
C LEU A 467 -45.70 -3.94 13.30
N ASP A 468 -46.64 -3.32 14.01
CA ASP A 468 -46.68 -1.85 14.12
C ASP A 468 -45.57 -1.33 15.03
N ALA A 469 -45.34 -1.98 16.17
CA ALA A 469 -44.22 -1.67 17.05
C ALA A 469 -42.86 -1.97 16.35
N SER A 470 -42.74 -3.12 15.68
CA SER A 470 -41.50 -3.48 14.97
C SER A 470 -41.20 -2.55 13.78
N LYS A 471 -42.22 -2.10 13.05
CA LYS A 471 -42.07 -1.11 11.96
C LYS A 471 -41.74 0.28 12.49
N LYS A 472 -42.33 0.69 13.63
CA LYS A 472 -41.98 1.94 14.31
C LYS A 472 -40.53 1.92 14.79
N ILE A 473 -40.10 0.85 15.46
CA ILE A 473 -38.69 0.64 15.86
C ILE A 473 -37.80 0.66 14.63
N TYR A 474 -38.13 -0.10 13.58
CA TYR A 474 -37.33 -0.12 12.35
C TYR A 474 -37.19 1.27 11.73
N GLY A 475 -38.28 2.03 11.63
CA GLY A 475 -38.29 3.39 11.11
C GLY A 475 -37.50 4.37 11.98
N ALA A 476 -37.64 4.28 13.30
CA ALA A 476 -36.95 5.13 14.27
C ALA A 476 -35.44 4.83 14.30
N VAL A 477 -35.06 3.54 14.31
CA VAL A 477 -33.67 3.09 14.18
C VAL A 477 -33.09 3.59 12.86
N MET A 478 -33.75 3.40 11.72
CA MET A 478 -33.25 3.90 10.42
C MET A 478 -33.09 5.43 10.38
N LYS A 479 -33.99 6.17 11.03
CA LYS A 479 -33.89 7.63 11.16
C LYS A 479 -32.67 8.03 11.99
N ARG A 480 -32.44 7.37 13.12
CA ARG A 480 -31.30 7.64 14.03
C ARG A 480 -29.97 7.16 13.48
N LEU A 481 -29.96 6.04 12.74
CA LEU A 481 -28.83 5.59 11.93
C LEU A 481 -28.46 6.70 10.95
N LYS A 482 -29.43 7.22 10.20
CA LYS A 482 -29.18 8.31 9.25
C LYS A 482 -28.61 9.55 9.93
N GLN A 483 -29.15 9.95 11.09
CA GLN A 483 -28.65 11.09 11.86
C GLN A 483 -27.22 10.86 12.39
N ALA A 484 -26.92 9.67 12.91
CA ALA A 484 -25.58 9.31 13.37
C ALA A 484 -24.59 9.27 12.20
N PHE A 485 -24.96 8.68 11.07
CA PHE A 485 -24.13 8.69 9.86
C PHE A 485 -23.94 10.09 9.30
N ASP A 486 -24.95 10.96 9.35
CA ASP A 486 -24.83 12.36 8.92
C ASP A 486 -23.94 13.16 9.89
N ALA A 487 -23.97 12.86 11.20
CA ALA A 487 -23.04 13.42 12.16
C ALA A 487 -21.60 12.91 11.95
N ILE A 488 -21.43 11.61 11.63
CA ILE A 488 -20.14 10.98 11.35
C ILE A 488 -19.51 11.53 10.06
N LYS A 489 -20.33 11.76 9.01
CA LYS A 489 -19.87 12.39 7.76
C LYS A 489 -19.28 13.78 8.01
N ARG A 490 -19.89 14.57 8.92
CA ARG A 490 -19.42 15.90 9.31
C ARG A 490 -18.07 15.90 10.06
N LEU A 491 -17.54 14.74 10.46
CA LEU A 491 -16.24 14.64 11.16
C LEU A 491 -15.03 14.62 10.22
N ALA A 492 -15.24 14.60 8.89
CA ALA A 492 -14.19 14.68 7.87
C ALA A 492 -12.97 13.76 8.16
N GLY A 493 -11.78 14.33 8.43
CA GLY A 493 -10.54 13.57 8.73
C GLY A 493 -10.59 12.68 9.98
N ARG A 494 -11.66 12.76 10.78
CA ARG A 494 -11.93 11.91 11.96
C ARG A 494 -13.13 10.98 11.76
N MET A 495 -13.68 10.89 10.54
CA MET A 495 -14.84 10.06 10.19
C MET A 495 -14.64 8.59 10.59
N LEU A 496 -13.43 8.04 10.40
CA LEU A 496 -13.10 6.67 10.81
C LEU A 496 -13.26 6.46 12.32
N ASN A 497 -12.82 7.42 13.15
CA ASN A 497 -12.96 7.33 14.60
C ASN A 497 -14.43 7.46 15.04
N GLY A 498 -15.20 8.32 14.38
CA GLY A 498 -16.65 8.43 14.59
C GLY A 498 -17.38 7.14 14.22
N LEU A 499 -16.96 6.47 13.15
CA LEU A 499 -17.49 5.19 12.68
C LEU A 499 -17.14 4.04 13.66
N LEU A 500 -15.90 3.98 14.15
CA LEU A 500 -15.47 2.98 15.13
C LEU A 500 -16.22 3.13 16.46
N ASN A 501 -16.32 4.35 16.98
CA ASN A 501 -17.11 4.64 18.17
C ASN A 501 -18.59 4.27 17.97
N PHE A 502 -19.15 4.59 16.80
CA PHE A 502 -20.53 4.26 16.46
C PHE A 502 -20.81 2.75 16.53
N PHE A 503 -19.91 1.87 16.10
CA PHE A 503 -20.12 0.42 16.23
C PHE A 503 -19.67 -0.16 17.58
N GLY A 504 -19.60 0.66 18.63
CA GLY A 504 -19.18 0.21 19.96
C GLY A 504 -17.73 -0.28 20.02
N ILE A 505 -16.94 -0.01 18.97
CA ILE A 505 -15.52 -0.36 18.90
C ILE A 505 -14.79 0.73 19.68
N LYS A 506 -14.71 0.58 21.01
CA LYS A 506 -13.82 1.37 21.84
C LYS A 506 -12.40 1.15 21.34
N VAL A 507 -11.80 2.17 20.77
CA VAL A 507 -10.35 2.21 20.55
C VAL A 507 -9.71 2.42 21.92
N SER A 508 -9.61 1.36 22.71
CA SER A 508 -8.72 1.34 23.87
C SER A 508 -7.28 1.32 23.35
N ASN A 509 -6.47 2.27 23.81
CA ASN A 509 -5.06 2.42 23.48
C ASN A 509 -4.34 1.05 23.37
N VAL A 510 -3.97 0.69 22.15
CA VAL A 510 -3.10 -0.47 21.90
C VAL A 510 -1.65 -0.01 22.14
N LYS A 511 -1.09 -0.38 23.29
CA LYS A 511 0.37 -0.41 23.52
C LYS A 511 0.95 -1.62 22.79
N VAL A 512 2.04 -1.50 22.00
CA VAL A 512 3.09 -2.54 21.84
C VAL A 512 4.38 -1.93 21.22
N LYS A 513 5.53 -2.51 21.62
CA LYS A 513 6.94 -2.19 21.35
C LYS A 513 7.51 -2.82 20.05
N GLY A 514 8.52 -2.16 19.45
CA GLY A 514 9.62 -2.79 18.70
C GLY A 514 9.77 -2.35 17.23
N GLY A 515 10.96 -1.85 16.86
CA GLY A 515 11.40 -1.58 15.48
C GLY A 515 12.51 -2.55 15.06
N GLY A 516 12.49 -3.00 13.79
CA GLY A 516 13.47 -3.95 13.25
C GLY A 516 13.84 -3.67 11.79
N SER A 517 14.98 -4.22 11.35
CA SER A 517 15.71 -3.90 10.12
C SER A 517 15.03 -4.26 8.78
N TYR A 518 13.79 -4.78 8.79
CA TYR A 518 13.03 -5.14 7.58
C TYR A 518 11.76 -4.30 7.42
N PRO A 519 11.89 -2.96 7.34
CA PRO A 519 10.74 -2.10 7.32
C PRO A 519 10.14 -2.09 5.89
N LEU A 520 9.24 -3.03 5.63
CA LEU A 520 8.37 -3.06 4.44
C LEU A 520 7.20 -2.09 4.68
N LEU A 521 7.02 -1.15 3.75
CA LEU A 521 6.26 0.12 3.82
C LEU A 521 5.32 0.35 5.00
#